data_AF-A0A2W6AT82-F1
#
_entry.id   AF-A0A2W6AT82-F1
#
_cell.length_a   1.000
_cell.length_b   1.000
_cell.length_c   1.000
_cell.angle_alpha   90.00
_cell.angle_beta   90.00
_cell.angle_gamma   90.00
#
_symmetry.space_group_name_H-M   'P 1'
#
loop_
_entity.id
_entity.type
_entity.pdbx_description
1 polymer ?
#
loop_
_entity_poly.entity_id
_entity_poly.type
_entity_poly.pdbx_seq_one_letter_code
_entity_poly.pdbx_strand_id
1 'polypeptide(L)'
;MSATPITTSQTPAAGRQPSTPSTSTTFQRAAGIAGLLTVATGVAAQIGAGSQPGLGASSAKVATYFAANSSAHKAYVVLAALIALPIAVYMVGVYQTLATADRSRNTSWSTLFLYGAVMLSATAGFAESLYAVLALRGGSGLDPNTLRAFNDGAQITNATLGVWIAVAVGSVAAATFQHRIRSRWYGWFCTLAAVLGVLAVIDTVSGRRAPGRFPPTPCSPYAQSSPPSGDNSE
;
A
#
# COMPACT_ATOMS: atom_id res chain seq x y z
N MET A 1 -23.06 80.09 4.85
CA MET A 1 -23.93 78.95 4.50
C MET A 1 -23.08 77.98 3.69
N SER A 2 -22.54 76.95 4.35
CA SER A 2 -21.63 75.98 3.73
C SER A 2 -22.44 74.80 3.23
N ALA A 3 -22.37 74.53 1.92
CA ALA A 3 -23.08 73.43 1.28
C ALA A 3 -22.36 72.10 1.59
N THR A 4 -23.11 71.17 2.16
CA THR A 4 -22.65 69.79 2.43
C THR A 4 -22.57 69.01 1.11
N PRO A 5 -21.43 68.40 0.76
CA PRO A 5 -21.32 67.60 -0.45
C PRO A 5 -22.08 66.28 -0.28
N ILE A 6 -22.98 65.98 -1.22
CA ILE A 6 -23.70 64.71 -1.32
C ILE A 6 -22.72 63.67 -1.87
N THR A 7 -22.27 62.75 -1.03
CA THR A 7 -21.45 61.60 -1.44
C THR A 7 -22.37 60.53 -2.03
N THR A 8 -22.46 60.48 -3.36
CA THR A 8 -23.17 59.42 -4.07
C THR A 8 -22.39 58.12 -3.95
N SER A 9 -22.85 57.21 -3.10
CA SER A 9 -22.33 55.85 -2.99
C SER A 9 -22.58 55.09 -4.30
N GLN A 10 -21.55 55.00 -5.15
CA GLN A 10 -21.53 54.07 -6.28
C GLN A 10 -21.54 52.64 -5.71
N THR A 11 -22.67 51.96 -5.80
CA THR A 11 -22.75 50.51 -5.65
C THR A 11 -21.79 49.89 -6.67
N PRO A 12 -20.72 49.20 -6.23
CA PRO A 12 -19.80 48.56 -7.15
C PRO A 12 -20.60 47.58 -8.01
N ALA A 13 -20.64 47.82 -9.32
CA ALA A 13 -21.23 46.88 -10.26
C ALA A 13 -20.58 45.51 -9.99
N ALA A 14 -21.38 44.53 -9.59
CA ALA A 14 -20.93 43.19 -9.28
C ALA A 14 -20.23 42.62 -10.51
N GLY A 15 -18.91 42.79 -10.58
CA GLY A 15 -18.08 42.26 -11.65
C GLY A 15 -18.26 40.76 -11.64
N ARG A 16 -18.85 40.22 -12.72
CA ARG A 16 -18.88 38.77 -12.97
C ARG A 16 -17.44 38.29 -12.85
N GLN A 17 -17.13 37.58 -11.77
CA GLN A 17 -15.84 36.90 -11.70
C GLN A 17 -15.79 35.93 -12.88
N PRO A 18 -14.74 35.99 -13.72
CA PRO A 18 -14.58 35.05 -14.81
C PRO A 18 -14.60 33.64 -14.23
N SER A 19 -15.59 32.86 -14.65
CA SER A 19 -15.72 31.45 -14.27
C SER A 19 -14.47 30.73 -14.78
N THR A 20 -13.53 30.45 -13.88
CA THR A 20 -12.35 29.67 -14.24
C THR A 20 -12.80 28.29 -14.71
N PRO A 21 -12.23 27.79 -15.82
CA PRO A 21 -12.69 26.56 -16.47
C PRO A 21 -12.62 25.36 -15.51
N SER A 22 -13.66 24.51 -15.58
CA SER A 22 -13.98 23.39 -14.68
C SER A 22 -13.01 22.19 -14.72
N THR A 23 -11.86 22.33 -15.38
CA THR A 23 -10.90 21.26 -15.69
C THR A 23 -10.37 20.54 -14.44
N SER A 24 -10.34 21.19 -13.27
CA SER A 24 -9.89 20.56 -12.02
C SER A 24 -10.80 19.43 -11.56
N THR A 25 -12.08 19.45 -11.93
CA THR A 25 -13.06 18.48 -11.43
C THR A 25 -12.94 17.10 -12.09
N THR A 26 -12.60 17.04 -13.38
CA THR A 26 -12.48 15.77 -14.12
C THR A 26 -11.28 14.96 -13.64
N PHE A 27 -10.11 15.59 -13.49
CA PHE A 27 -8.91 14.91 -12.99
C PHE A 27 -9.07 14.42 -11.55
N GLN A 28 -9.67 15.23 -10.67
CA GLN A 28 -9.94 14.81 -9.29
C GLN A 28 -10.88 13.60 -9.19
N ARG A 29 -11.89 13.51 -10.08
CA ARG A 29 -12.76 12.34 -10.18
C ARG A 29 -11.98 11.11 -10.64
N ALA A 30 -11.16 11.24 -11.69
CA ALA A 30 -10.31 10.16 -12.18
C ALA A 30 -9.34 9.66 -11.10
N ALA A 31 -8.69 10.57 -10.37
CA ALA A 31 -7.83 10.23 -9.24
C ALA A 31 -8.58 9.50 -8.13
N GLY A 32 -9.80 9.94 -7.79
CA GLY A 32 -10.65 9.26 -6.82
C GLY A 32 -11.01 7.83 -7.24
N ILE A 33 -11.41 7.62 -8.50
CA ILE A 33 -11.71 6.29 -9.07
C ILE A 33 -10.45 5.42 -9.06
N ALA A 34 -9.31 5.97 -9.46
CA ALA A 34 -8.03 5.25 -9.47
C ALA A 34 -7.63 4.77 -8.07
N GLY A 35 -7.88 5.59 -7.03
CA GLY A 35 -7.67 5.20 -5.63
C GLY A 35 -8.59 4.05 -5.20
N LEU A 36 -9.87 4.07 -5.59
CA LEU A 36 -10.81 2.99 -5.29
C LEU A 36 -10.42 1.67 -5.99
N LEU A 37 -10.06 1.75 -7.26
CA LEU A 37 -9.57 0.60 -8.03
C LEU A 37 -8.31 0.01 -7.40
N THR A 38 -7.41 0.87 -6.91
CA THR A 38 -6.20 0.47 -6.19
C THR A 38 -6.54 -0.37 -4.96
N VAL A 39 -7.42 0.14 -4.09
CA VAL A 39 -7.80 -0.55 -2.86
C VAL A 39 -8.52 -1.88 -3.16
N ALA A 40 -9.48 -1.86 -4.08
CA ALA A 40 -10.25 -3.07 -4.44
C ALA A 40 -9.34 -4.19 -4.97
N THR A 41 -8.44 -3.85 -5.88
CA THR A 41 -7.49 -4.82 -6.45
C THR A 41 -6.48 -5.29 -5.41
N GLY A 42 -5.97 -4.40 -4.54
CA GLY A 42 -5.06 -4.78 -3.46
C GLY A 42 -5.69 -5.77 -2.47
N VAL A 43 -6.95 -5.55 -2.11
CA VAL A 43 -7.71 -6.48 -1.26
C VAL A 43 -7.93 -7.82 -1.97
N ALA A 44 -8.36 -7.80 -3.24
CA ALA A 44 -8.55 -9.02 -4.03
C ALA A 44 -7.24 -9.81 -4.17
N ALA A 45 -6.13 -9.13 -4.39
CA ALA A 45 -4.81 -9.72 -4.50
C ALA A 45 -4.36 -10.38 -3.17
N GLN A 46 -4.62 -9.73 -2.02
CA GLN A 46 -4.32 -10.32 -0.71
C GLN A 46 -5.18 -11.53 -0.36
N ILE A 47 -6.45 -11.54 -0.75
CA ILE A 47 -7.31 -12.71 -0.59
C ILE A 47 -6.79 -13.85 -1.47
N GLY A 48 -6.38 -13.56 -2.70
CA GLY A 48 -5.89 -14.55 -3.66
C GLY A 48 -4.52 -15.15 -3.34
N ALA A 49 -3.62 -14.40 -2.69
CA ALA A 49 -2.28 -14.86 -2.34
C ALA A 49 -2.25 -15.92 -1.22
N GLY A 50 -3.31 -16.02 -0.42
CA GLY A 50 -3.41 -16.95 0.70
C GLY A 50 -2.42 -16.64 1.83
N SER A 51 -2.15 -17.62 2.70
CA SER A 51 -1.24 -17.45 3.83
C SER A 51 0.21 -17.75 3.44
N GLN A 52 1.00 -16.70 3.21
CA GLN A 52 2.43 -16.82 2.97
C GLN A 52 3.17 -17.39 4.20
N PRO A 53 4.27 -18.16 3.99
CA PRO A 53 5.13 -18.62 5.08
C PRO A 53 5.67 -17.42 5.88
N GLY A 54 5.54 -17.46 7.21
CA GLY A 54 6.14 -16.42 8.07
C GLY A 54 7.67 -16.52 8.14
N LEU A 55 8.30 -15.49 8.73
CA LEU A 55 9.76 -15.37 8.89
C LEU A 55 10.45 -16.56 9.61
N GLY A 56 9.70 -17.32 10.41
CA GLY A 56 10.18 -18.53 11.10
C GLY A 56 10.01 -19.83 10.32
N ALA A 57 9.46 -19.80 9.11
CA ALA A 57 9.25 -21.01 8.32
C ALA A 57 10.60 -21.62 7.88
N SER A 58 10.66 -22.96 7.83
CA SER A 58 11.82 -23.65 7.29
C SER A 58 12.01 -23.34 5.80
N SER A 59 13.25 -23.32 5.33
CA SER A 59 13.57 -23.06 3.92
C SER A 59 12.85 -24.02 2.97
N ALA A 60 12.67 -25.28 3.38
CA ALA A 60 11.89 -26.28 2.64
C ALA A 60 10.41 -25.86 2.47
N LYS A 61 9.76 -25.36 3.54
CA LYS A 61 8.37 -24.90 3.48
C LYS A 61 8.20 -23.69 2.56
N VAL A 62 9.16 -22.77 2.59
CA VAL A 62 9.19 -21.61 1.68
C VAL A 62 9.32 -22.07 0.23
N ALA A 63 10.25 -22.97 -0.06
CA ALA A 63 10.44 -23.52 -1.41
C ALA A 63 9.19 -24.25 -1.92
N THR A 64 8.59 -25.12 -1.12
CA THR A 64 7.35 -25.83 -1.49
C THR A 64 6.21 -24.87 -1.78
N TYR A 65 6.05 -23.82 -0.97
CA TYR A 65 5.00 -22.82 -1.17
C TYR A 65 5.14 -22.09 -2.51
N PHE A 66 6.34 -21.59 -2.84
CA PHE A 66 6.58 -20.88 -4.09
C PHE A 66 6.54 -21.80 -5.32
N ALA A 67 6.96 -23.07 -5.18
CA ALA A 67 6.80 -24.06 -6.24
C ALA A 67 5.31 -24.31 -6.55
N ALA A 68 4.49 -24.52 -5.51
CA ALA A 68 3.07 -24.80 -5.66
C ALA A 68 2.26 -23.59 -6.18
N ASN A 69 2.68 -22.37 -5.86
CA ASN A 69 1.93 -21.14 -6.18
C ASN A 69 2.63 -20.23 -7.21
N SER A 70 3.55 -20.77 -8.00
CA SER A 70 4.39 -19.97 -8.91
C SER A 70 3.58 -19.16 -9.94
N SER A 71 2.51 -19.72 -10.49
CA SER A 71 1.63 -19.04 -11.45
C SER A 71 0.87 -17.88 -10.81
N ALA A 72 0.33 -18.08 -9.60
CA ALA A 72 -0.37 -17.05 -8.84
C ALA A 72 0.56 -15.87 -8.52
N HIS A 73 1.81 -16.15 -8.10
CA HIS A 73 2.78 -15.09 -7.81
C HIS A 73 3.21 -14.32 -9.07
N LYS A 74 3.37 -14.99 -10.22
CA LYS A 74 3.63 -14.31 -11.50
C LYS A 74 2.47 -13.40 -11.89
N ALA A 75 1.23 -13.87 -11.75
CA ALA A 75 0.04 -13.06 -12.00
C ALA A 75 -0.03 -11.85 -11.06
N TYR A 76 0.30 -12.02 -9.79
CA TYR A 76 0.38 -10.95 -8.81
C TYR A 76 1.38 -9.87 -9.20
N VAL A 77 2.61 -10.25 -9.61
CA VAL A 77 3.63 -9.28 -10.05
C VAL A 77 3.17 -8.47 -11.26
N VAL A 78 2.51 -9.11 -12.23
CA VAL A 78 1.95 -8.42 -13.39
C VAL A 78 0.84 -7.46 -12.97
N LEU A 79 -0.06 -7.89 -12.08
CA LEU A 79 -1.15 -7.06 -11.56
C LEU A 79 -0.61 -5.86 -10.77
N ALA A 80 0.43 -6.05 -9.97
CA ALA A 80 1.12 -4.99 -9.24
C ALA A 80 1.74 -3.96 -10.19
N ALA A 81 2.34 -4.40 -11.31
CA ALA A 81 2.85 -3.49 -12.33
C ALA A 81 1.72 -2.70 -13.02
N LEU A 82 0.60 -3.35 -13.34
CA LEU A 82 -0.55 -2.70 -13.98
C LEU A 82 -1.22 -1.67 -13.06
N ILE A 83 -1.26 -1.92 -11.75
CA ILE A 83 -1.88 -1.02 -10.78
C ILE A 83 -0.98 0.15 -10.36
N ALA A 84 0.32 0.11 -10.68
CA ALA A 84 1.23 1.22 -10.40
C ALA A 84 0.76 2.53 -11.06
N LEU A 85 0.20 2.46 -12.27
CA LEU A 85 -0.31 3.63 -12.98
C LEU A 85 -1.51 4.30 -12.28
N PRO A 86 -2.62 3.61 -11.94
CA PRO A 86 -3.71 4.23 -11.18
C PRO A 86 -3.26 4.73 -9.81
N ILE A 87 -2.32 4.06 -9.13
CA ILE A 87 -1.71 4.56 -7.90
C ILE A 87 -1.04 5.92 -8.13
N ALA A 88 -0.22 6.05 -9.17
CA ALA A 88 0.45 7.30 -9.50
C ALA A 88 -0.55 8.42 -9.79
N VAL A 89 -1.62 8.14 -10.55
CA VAL A 89 -2.69 9.11 -10.83
C VAL A 89 -3.38 9.57 -9.54
N TYR A 90 -3.69 8.64 -8.63
CA TYR A 90 -4.26 8.95 -7.32
C TYR A 90 -3.31 9.84 -6.50
N MET A 91 -2.03 9.47 -6.39
CA MET A 91 -1.03 10.23 -5.64
C MET A 91 -0.88 11.66 -6.17
N VAL A 92 -0.84 11.85 -7.49
CA VAL A 92 -0.77 13.18 -8.11
C VAL A 92 -2.01 13.99 -7.77
N GLY A 93 -3.21 13.40 -7.81
CA GLY A 93 -4.45 14.08 -7.43
C GLY A 93 -4.47 14.54 -5.96
N VAL A 94 -3.98 13.71 -5.05
CA VAL A 94 -3.85 14.06 -3.63
C VAL A 94 -2.83 15.17 -3.44
N TYR A 95 -1.65 15.05 -4.06
CA TYR A 95 -0.59 16.07 -3.99
C TYR A 95 -1.09 17.42 -4.49
N GLN A 96 -1.75 17.48 -5.65
CA GLN A 96 -2.29 18.74 -6.20
C GLN A 96 -3.31 19.38 -5.25
N THR A 97 -4.16 18.57 -4.62
CA THR A 97 -5.15 19.03 -3.64
C THR A 97 -4.47 19.64 -2.42
N LEU A 98 -3.44 18.96 -1.88
CA LEU A 98 -2.66 19.47 -0.74
C LEU A 98 -1.85 20.71 -1.11
N ALA A 99 -1.16 20.72 -2.26
CA ALA A 99 -0.33 21.83 -2.70
C ALA A 99 -1.16 23.11 -2.91
N THR A 100 -2.40 22.97 -3.37
CA THR A 100 -3.33 24.11 -3.50
C THR A 100 -3.70 24.67 -2.13
N ALA A 101 -3.96 23.80 -1.14
CA ALA A 101 -4.27 24.23 0.21
C ALA A 101 -3.06 24.86 0.92
N ASP A 102 -1.88 24.27 0.77
CA ASP A 102 -0.62 24.75 1.36
C ASP A 102 -0.27 26.17 0.91
N ARG A 103 -0.40 26.46 -0.39
CA ARG A 103 -0.16 27.81 -0.94
C ARG A 103 -1.01 28.88 -0.28
N SER A 104 -2.24 28.55 0.13
CA SER A 104 -3.14 29.50 0.77
C SER A 104 -2.87 29.74 2.25
N ARG A 105 -2.07 28.88 2.90
CA ARG A 105 -1.93 28.82 4.36
C ARG A 105 -0.50 28.73 4.89
N ASN A 106 0.49 28.79 4.00
CA ASN A 106 1.92 28.77 4.33
C ASN A 106 2.34 27.51 5.13
N THR A 107 1.81 26.35 4.74
CA THR A 107 2.14 25.03 5.30
C THR A 107 2.88 24.17 4.28
N SER A 108 3.44 23.04 4.70
CA SER A 108 4.25 22.14 3.85
C SER A 108 3.78 20.67 3.89
N TRP A 109 2.47 20.45 4.07
CA TRP A 109 1.91 19.10 4.15
C TRP A 109 2.03 18.32 2.83
N SER A 110 1.94 19.01 1.69
CA SER A 110 2.15 18.46 0.36
C SER A 110 3.56 17.92 0.15
N THR A 111 4.58 18.57 0.73
CA THR A 111 5.97 18.10 0.71
C THR A 111 6.13 16.82 1.53
N LEU A 112 5.55 16.78 2.74
CA LEU A 112 5.58 15.58 3.59
C LEU A 112 4.82 14.41 2.94
N PHE A 113 3.68 14.69 2.30
CA PHE A 113 2.95 13.72 1.49
C PHE A 113 3.81 13.18 0.36
N LEU A 114 4.43 14.06 -0.43
CA LEU A 114 5.27 13.68 -1.57
C LEU A 114 6.45 12.82 -1.13
N TYR A 115 7.12 13.18 -0.04
CA TYR A 115 8.21 12.39 0.53
C TYR A 115 7.73 10.99 0.92
N GLY A 116 6.62 10.89 1.66
CA GLY A 116 6.02 9.61 2.03
C GLY A 116 5.61 8.79 0.82
N ALA A 117 5.01 9.40 -0.20
CA ALA A 117 4.58 8.73 -1.43
C ALA A 117 5.76 8.21 -2.27
N VAL A 118 6.85 8.97 -2.37
CA VAL A 118 8.07 8.56 -3.08
C VAL A 118 8.74 7.40 -2.34
N MET A 119 8.92 7.52 -1.02
CA MET A 119 9.52 6.45 -0.22
C MET A 119 8.66 5.19 -0.21
N LEU A 120 7.33 5.34 -0.16
CA LEU A 120 6.38 4.26 -0.31
C LEU A 120 6.55 3.54 -1.64
N SER A 121 6.61 4.29 -2.75
CA SER A 121 6.74 3.75 -4.09
C SER A 121 8.08 3.04 -4.30
N ALA A 122 9.18 3.63 -3.82
CA ALA A 122 10.52 3.04 -3.90
C ALA A 122 10.59 1.73 -3.09
N THR A 123 10.07 1.75 -1.86
CA THR A 123 10.03 0.57 -0.99
C THR A 123 9.14 -0.53 -1.58
N ALA A 124 7.98 -0.17 -2.13
CA ALA A 124 7.07 -1.12 -2.76
C ALA A 124 7.70 -1.74 -4.00
N GLY A 125 8.31 -0.93 -4.88
CA GLY A 125 9.04 -1.44 -6.04
C GLY A 125 10.18 -2.37 -5.66
N PHE A 126 10.92 -2.06 -4.59
CA PHE A 126 11.95 -2.96 -4.08
C PHE A 126 11.36 -4.28 -3.57
N ALA A 127 10.30 -4.26 -2.75
CA ALA A 127 9.63 -5.47 -2.27
C ALA A 127 9.11 -6.34 -3.42
N GLU A 128 8.45 -5.72 -4.41
CA GLU A 128 7.93 -6.40 -5.60
C GLU A 128 9.07 -6.99 -6.45
N SER A 129 10.24 -6.34 -6.52
CA SER A 129 11.40 -6.92 -7.19
C SER A 129 11.90 -8.20 -6.52
N LEU A 130 11.90 -8.26 -5.18
CA LEU A 130 12.25 -9.47 -4.43
C LEU A 130 11.22 -10.58 -4.66
N TYR A 131 9.92 -10.24 -4.67
CA TYR A 131 8.85 -11.18 -5.00
C TYR A 131 8.94 -11.69 -6.44
N ALA A 132 9.29 -10.84 -7.40
CA ALA A 132 9.49 -11.23 -8.78
C ALA A 132 10.64 -12.26 -8.91
N VAL A 133 11.74 -12.07 -8.18
CA VAL A 133 12.83 -13.07 -8.12
C VAL A 133 12.30 -14.39 -7.57
N LEU A 134 11.55 -14.39 -6.46
CA LEU A 134 10.95 -15.59 -5.88
C LEU A 134 9.99 -16.29 -6.86
N ALA A 135 9.15 -15.52 -7.56
CA ALA A 135 8.16 -16.05 -8.51
C ALA A 135 8.80 -16.65 -9.76
N LEU A 136 9.90 -16.07 -10.25
CA LEU A 136 10.61 -16.53 -11.45
C LEU A 136 11.58 -17.66 -11.14
N ARG A 137 12.20 -17.64 -9.96
CA ARG A 137 13.32 -18.53 -9.61
C ARG A 137 13.02 -19.56 -8.53
N GLY A 138 11.87 -19.48 -7.86
CA GLY A 138 11.47 -20.40 -6.79
C GLY A 138 11.41 -21.88 -7.17
N GLY A 139 11.23 -22.18 -8.46
CA GLY A 139 11.24 -23.56 -8.99
C GLY A 139 12.46 -23.93 -9.84
N SER A 140 13.44 -23.04 -10.02
CA SER A 140 14.56 -23.24 -10.96
C SER A 140 15.93 -23.36 -10.27
N GLY A 141 15.96 -23.95 -9.08
CA GLY A 141 17.21 -24.41 -8.45
C GLY A 141 17.98 -23.35 -7.66
N LEU A 142 17.32 -22.27 -7.22
CA LEU A 142 17.91 -21.44 -6.15
C LEU A 142 18.11 -22.29 -4.89
N ASP A 143 19.24 -22.07 -4.21
CA ASP A 143 19.44 -22.72 -2.94
C ASP A 143 18.36 -22.28 -1.92
N PRO A 144 17.93 -23.18 -1.01
CA PRO A 144 16.86 -22.87 -0.08
C PRO A 144 17.15 -21.69 0.86
N ASN A 145 18.41 -21.39 1.16
CA ASN A 145 18.78 -20.29 2.06
C ASN A 145 18.64 -18.95 1.36
N THR A 146 18.99 -18.87 0.07
CA THR A 146 18.75 -17.70 -0.76
C THR A 146 17.26 -17.43 -0.92
N LEU A 147 16.44 -18.44 -1.20
CA LEU A 147 14.97 -18.28 -1.23
C LEU A 147 14.41 -17.74 0.08
N ARG A 148 14.89 -18.25 1.20
CA ARG A 148 14.51 -17.74 2.52
C ARG A 148 14.94 -16.29 2.71
N ALA A 149 16.18 -15.94 2.37
CA ALA A 149 16.67 -14.56 2.49
C ALA A 149 15.85 -13.57 1.67
N PHE A 150 15.48 -13.94 0.43
CA PHE A 150 14.59 -13.11 -0.41
C PHE A 150 13.18 -12.98 0.19
N ASN A 151 12.60 -14.07 0.70
CA ASN A 151 11.29 -14.04 1.36
C ASN A 151 11.29 -13.15 2.61
N ASP A 152 12.31 -13.29 3.45
CA ASP A 152 12.44 -12.52 4.68
C ASP A 152 12.69 -11.04 4.36
N GLY A 153 13.56 -10.76 3.38
CA GLY A 153 13.79 -9.41 2.86
C GLY A 153 12.52 -8.77 2.30
N ALA A 154 11.72 -9.52 1.54
CA ALA A 154 10.45 -9.04 1.00
C ALA A 154 9.42 -8.73 2.11
N GLN A 155 9.33 -9.59 3.14
CA GLN A 155 8.44 -9.36 4.28
C GLN A 155 8.89 -8.17 5.14
N ILE A 156 10.18 -8.02 5.41
CA ILE A 156 10.74 -6.86 6.14
C ILE A 156 10.48 -5.57 5.35
N THR A 157 10.72 -5.58 4.04
CA THR A 157 10.47 -4.43 3.17
C THR A 157 8.98 -4.09 3.12
N ASN A 158 8.10 -5.09 3.02
CA ASN A 158 6.66 -4.85 3.09
C ASN A 158 6.23 -4.26 4.44
N ALA A 159 6.86 -4.66 5.55
CA ALA A 159 6.57 -4.09 6.84
C ALA A 159 6.92 -2.60 6.89
N THR A 160 8.07 -2.20 6.34
CA THR A 160 8.48 -0.78 6.33
C THR A 160 7.57 0.12 5.50
N LEU A 161 6.79 -0.42 4.55
CA LEU A 161 5.73 0.32 3.86
C LEU A 161 4.75 0.97 4.84
N GLY A 162 4.46 0.33 5.96
CA GLY A 162 3.56 0.86 6.99
C GLY A 162 3.99 2.21 7.53
N VAL A 163 5.31 2.44 7.67
CA VAL A 163 5.87 3.74 8.09
C VAL A 163 5.60 4.81 7.03
N TRP A 164 5.86 4.50 5.76
CA TRP A 164 5.69 5.45 4.66
C TRP A 164 4.21 5.76 4.39
N ILE A 165 3.33 4.77 4.53
CA ILE A 165 1.87 4.95 4.53
C ILE A 165 1.47 5.90 5.67
N ALA A 166 2.00 5.69 6.88
CA ALA A 166 1.69 6.55 8.01
C ALA A 166 2.11 8.01 7.78
N VAL A 167 3.28 8.25 7.17
CA VAL A 167 3.75 9.59 6.80
C VAL A 167 2.86 10.21 5.72
N ALA A 168 2.61 9.48 4.63
CA ALA A 168 1.82 9.99 3.51
C ALA A 168 0.37 10.25 3.92
N VAL A 169 -0.31 9.28 4.52
CA VAL A 169 -1.72 9.40 4.90
C VAL A 169 -1.88 10.28 6.15
N GLY A 170 -0.91 10.26 7.08
CA GLY A 170 -0.89 11.14 8.25
C GLY A 170 -0.79 12.61 7.88
N SER A 171 0.01 12.96 6.86
CA SER A 171 0.07 14.35 6.36
C SER A 171 -1.25 14.80 5.75
N VAL A 172 -1.96 13.92 5.02
CA VAL A 172 -3.32 14.18 4.52
C VAL A 172 -4.31 14.39 5.66
N ALA A 173 -4.24 13.56 6.71
CA ALA A 173 -5.10 13.70 7.89
C ALA A 173 -4.86 15.04 8.60
N ALA A 174 -3.58 15.38 8.85
CA ALA A 174 -3.18 16.64 9.48
C ALA A 174 -3.67 17.85 8.68
N ALA A 175 -3.43 17.87 7.37
CA ALA A 175 -3.93 18.92 6.48
C ALA A 175 -5.47 19.00 6.48
N THR A 176 -6.17 17.86 6.52
CA THR A 176 -7.63 17.83 6.58
C THR A 176 -8.16 18.48 7.85
N PHE A 177 -7.59 18.18 9.01
CA PHE A 177 -8.02 18.76 10.28
C PHE A 177 -7.65 20.24 10.42
N GLN A 178 -6.47 20.65 9.97
CA GLN A 178 -6.01 22.03 10.06
C GLN A 178 -6.70 22.95 9.05
N HIS A 179 -6.93 22.46 7.83
CA HIS A 179 -7.37 23.30 6.72
C HIS A 179 -8.82 23.08 6.30
N ARG A 180 -9.49 22.05 6.83
CA ARG A 180 -10.87 21.67 6.49
C ARG A 180 -11.07 21.49 4.98
N ILE A 181 -10.06 20.98 4.29
CA ILE A 181 -10.07 20.74 2.82
C ILE A 181 -11.15 19.72 2.45
N ARG A 182 -11.46 18.80 3.37
CA ARG A 182 -12.48 17.75 3.22
C ARG A 182 -13.27 17.56 4.52
N SER A 183 -14.27 16.67 4.48
CA SER A 183 -15.06 16.30 5.65
C SER A 183 -14.19 15.73 6.77
N ARG A 184 -14.57 15.96 8.03
CA ARG A 184 -13.83 15.46 9.20
C ARG A 184 -13.80 13.93 9.26
N TRP A 185 -14.82 13.28 8.70
CA TRP A 185 -14.89 11.82 8.56
C TRP A 185 -13.73 11.27 7.72
N TYR A 186 -13.38 11.95 6.62
CA TYR A 186 -12.23 11.58 5.80
C TYR A 186 -10.92 11.71 6.58
N GLY A 187 -10.76 12.78 7.37
CA GLY A 187 -9.61 12.96 8.25
C GLY A 187 -9.43 11.80 9.25
N TRP A 188 -10.51 11.37 9.90
CA TRP A 188 -10.49 10.22 10.82
C TRP A 188 -10.13 8.90 10.13
N PHE A 189 -10.66 8.67 8.92
CA PHE A 189 -10.31 7.50 8.13
C PHE A 189 -8.80 7.47 7.81
N CYS A 190 -8.24 8.61 7.39
CA CYS A 190 -6.81 8.74 7.16
C CYS A 190 -5.99 8.52 8.44
N THR A 191 -6.42 9.05 9.58
CA THR A 191 -5.76 8.80 10.88
C THR A 191 -5.76 7.31 11.23
N LEU A 192 -6.91 6.62 11.08
CA LEU A 192 -6.98 5.19 11.33
C LEU A 192 -6.05 4.39 10.40
N ALA A 193 -6.03 4.72 9.11
CA ALA A 193 -5.13 4.09 8.14
C ALA A 193 -3.65 4.32 8.49
N ALA A 194 -3.29 5.52 8.94
CA ALA A 194 -1.92 5.82 9.39
C ALA A 194 -1.54 5.02 10.64
N VAL A 195 -2.44 4.93 11.63
CA VAL A 195 -2.23 4.12 12.84
C VAL A 195 -2.08 2.64 12.49
N LEU A 196 -2.93 2.11 11.61
CA LEU A 196 -2.83 0.73 11.13
C LEU A 196 -1.50 0.47 10.41
N GLY A 197 -1.01 1.44 9.63
CA GLY A 197 0.32 1.38 9.02
C GLY A 197 1.44 1.21 10.06
N VAL A 198 1.41 1.98 11.15
CA VAL A 198 2.37 1.84 12.26
C VAL A 198 2.22 0.49 12.97
N LEU A 199 0.98 0.06 13.25
CA LEU A 199 0.72 -1.21 13.91
C LEU A 199 1.21 -2.41 13.08
N ALA A 200 1.10 -2.37 11.75
CA ALA A 200 1.61 -3.41 10.86
C ALA A 200 3.15 -3.57 10.96
N VAL A 201 3.86 -2.45 11.15
CA VAL A 201 5.32 -2.47 11.40
C VAL A 201 5.61 -3.15 12.74
N ILE A 202 4.90 -2.75 13.79
CA ILE A 202 5.09 -3.30 15.15
C ILE A 202 4.81 -4.80 15.15
N ASP A 203 3.73 -5.25 14.52
CA ASP A 203 3.38 -6.68 14.43
C ASP A 203 4.51 -7.48 13.76
N THR A 204 5.06 -6.96 12.66
CA THR A 204 6.14 -7.63 11.94
C THR A 204 7.43 -7.68 12.76
N VAL A 205 7.83 -6.57 13.38
CA VAL A 205 9.05 -6.49 14.22
C VAL A 205 8.93 -7.34 15.47
N SER A 206 7.74 -7.43 16.06
CA SER A 206 7.50 -8.18 17.29
C SER A 206 7.51 -9.70 17.09
N GLY A 207 7.49 -10.18 15.84
CA GLY A 207 7.43 -11.61 15.52
C GLY A 207 6.19 -12.31 16.08
N ARG A 208 5.14 -11.56 16.46
CA ARG A 208 3.95 -12.04 17.17
C ARG A 208 2.93 -12.73 16.28
N ARG A 209 3.35 -13.32 15.15
CA ARG A 209 2.50 -14.33 14.50
C ARG A 209 2.43 -15.52 15.44
N ALA A 210 1.37 -15.53 16.24
CA ALA A 210 1.07 -16.56 17.22
C ALA A 210 1.37 -17.93 16.59
N PRO A 211 2.12 -18.81 17.29
CA PRO A 211 2.29 -20.17 16.82
C PRO A 211 0.90 -20.71 16.54
N GLY A 212 0.65 -21.01 15.27
CA GLY A 212 -0.65 -21.47 14.85
C GLY A 212 -1.04 -22.65 15.74
N ARG A 213 -2.03 -22.42 16.60
CA ARG A 213 -2.95 -23.48 17.03
C ARG A 213 -3.76 -23.89 15.80
N PHE A 214 -3.08 -24.40 14.78
CA PHE A 214 -3.72 -25.38 13.94
C PHE A 214 -3.72 -26.63 14.81
N PRO A 215 -4.89 -27.17 15.20
CA PRO A 215 -4.90 -28.52 15.75
C PRO A 215 -4.11 -29.39 14.76
N PRO A 216 -3.21 -30.27 15.24
CA PRO A 216 -2.51 -31.19 14.36
C PRO A 216 -3.57 -31.84 13.48
N THR A 217 -3.49 -31.64 12.17
CA THR A 217 -4.36 -32.34 11.24
C THR A 217 -4.20 -33.82 11.57
N PRO A 218 -5.25 -34.51 12.05
CA PRO A 218 -5.13 -35.91 12.41
C PRO A 218 -4.66 -36.66 11.16
N CYS A 219 -3.49 -37.26 11.29
CA CYS A 219 -2.92 -38.33 10.48
C CYS A 219 -3.43 -38.41 9.03
N SER A 220 -2.63 -37.94 8.07
CA SER A 220 -2.68 -38.53 6.73
C SER A 220 -2.32 -40.02 6.88
N PRO A 221 -3.21 -40.96 6.52
CA PRO A 221 -2.97 -42.39 6.71
C PRO A 221 -1.96 -43.00 5.72
N TYR A 222 -1.24 -42.18 4.93
CA TYR A 222 -0.32 -42.65 3.90
C TYR A 222 1.14 -42.78 4.33
N ALA A 223 1.47 -42.52 5.60
CA ALA A 223 2.84 -42.67 6.11
C ALA A 223 2.98 -43.95 6.95
N GLN A 224 2.98 -45.11 6.29
CA GLN A 224 3.71 -46.33 6.70
C GLN A 224 3.42 -47.49 5.72
N SER A 225 4.10 -47.49 4.58
CA SER A 225 4.38 -48.73 3.86
C SER A 225 5.89 -48.78 3.63
N SER A 226 6.60 -49.26 4.65
CA SER A 226 8.00 -49.65 4.51
C SER A 226 8.10 -50.70 3.39
N PRO A 227 9.00 -50.55 2.41
CA PRO A 227 9.26 -51.64 1.48
C PRO A 227 9.85 -52.83 2.25
N PRO A 228 9.48 -54.08 1.90
CA PRO A 228 10.04 -55.26 2.54
C PRO A 228 11.55 -55.29 2.32
N SER A 229 12.29 -55.44 3.42
CA SER A 229 13.71 -55.77 3.42
C SER A 229 13.91 -57.11 2.74
N GLY A 230 14.33 -57.08 1.47
CA GLY A 230 14.80 -58.26 0.77
C GLY A 230 16.14 -58.68 1.33
N ASP A 231 16.13 -59.67 2.22
CA ASP A 231 17.29 -60.49 2.54
C ASP A 231 17.66 -61.28 1.29
N ASN A 232 18.67 -60.83 0.55
CA ASN A 232 19.32 -61.62 -0.48
C ASN A 232 20.50 -62.34 0.18
N SER A 233 20.26 -63.59 0.59
CA SER A 233 21.29 -64.54 0.95
C SER A 233 21.39 -65.60 -0.14
N GLU A 234 22.29 -65.39 -1.09
CA GLU A 234 22.99 -66.43 -1.88
C GLU A 234 24.40 -65.93 -2.22
#